data_AF-A0A971JLR5-F1
#
_entry.id   AF-A0A971JLR5-F1
#
_cell.length_a   1.000
_cell.length_b   1.000
_cell.length_c   1.000
_cell.angle_alpha   90.00
_cell.angle_beta   90.00
_cell.angle_gamma   90.00
#
_symmetry.space_group_name_H-M   'P 1'
#
loop_
_entity.id
_entity.type
_entity.pdbx_description
1 polymer ?
#
loop_
_entity_poly.entity_id
_entity_poly.type
_entity_poly.pdbx_seq_one_letter_code
_entity_poly.pdbx_strand_id
1 'polypeptide(L)' 'MKVQDFAYQVSVRTMDLLENTQHYKINENHRKEVLAAVLKEIDLLIQKSSAPHKDKK' A
#
# COMPACT_ATOMS: atom_id res chain seq x y z
N MET A 1 5.89 1.82 15.30
CA MET A 1 5.88 1.29 13.92
C MET A 1 5.79 2.47 12.97
N LYS A 2 6.65 2.59 11.95
CA LYS A 2 6.51 3.66 10.96
C LYS A 2 5.31 3.36 10.06
N VAL A 3 4.70 4.40 9.50
CA VAL A 3 3.56 4.26 8.57
C VAL A 3 3.91 3.41 7.34
N GLN A 4 5.16 3.48 6.88
CA GLN A 4 5.69 2.66 5.80
C GLN A 4 5.72 1.17 6.19
N ASP A 5 6.14 0.85 7.42
CA ASP A 5 6.14 -0.52 7.94
C ASP A 5 4.72 -1.09 8.03
N PHE A 6 3.77 -0.26 8.48
CA PHE A 6 2.36 -0.63 8.55
C PHE A 6 1.78 -0.93 7.17
N ALA A 7 2.02 -0.05 6.20
CA ALA A 7 1.54 -0.25 4.85
C ALA A 7 2.15 -1.48 4.18
N TYR A 8 3.43 -1.74 4.40
CA TYR A 8 4.07 -2.98 3.94
C TYR A 8 3.32 -4.22 4.48
N GLN A 9 3.06 -4.27 5.79
CA GLN A 9 2.36 -5.40 6.40
C GLN A 9 0.93 -5.57 5.86
N VAL A 10 0.20 -4.46 5.68
CA VAL A 10 -1.15 -4.48 5.11
C VAL A 10 -1.13 -4.99 3.67
N SER A 11 -0.18 -4.53 2.85
CA SER A 11 -0.04 -4.98 1.45
C SER A 11 0.30 -6.46 1.35
N VAL A 12 1.24 -6.96 2.16
CA VAL A 12 1.55 -8.40 2.22
C VAL A 12 0.32 -9.20 2.61
N ARG A 13 -0.38 -8.80 3.68
CA ARG A 13 -1.57 -9.50 4.14
C ARG A 13 -2.68 -9.50 3.09
N THR A 14 -2.83 -8.42 2.34
CA THR A 14 -3.82 -8.28 1.28
C THR A 14 -3.53 -9.25 0.14
N MET A 15 -2.28 -9.33 -0.31
CA MET A 15 -1.86 -10.30 -1.34
C MET A 15 -2.10 -11.74 -0.89
N ASP A 16 -1.78 -12.07 0.36
CA ASP A 16 -2.02 -13.42 0.89
C ASP A 16 -3.52 -13.75 0.97
N LEU A 17 -4.37 -12.78 1.36
CA LEU A 17 -5.82 -12.96 1.35
C LEU A 17 -6.35 -13.17 -0.07
N LEU A 18 -5.83 -12.42 -1.03
CA LEU A 18 -6.22 -12.49 -2.44
C LEU A 18 -5.87 -13.86 -3.03
N GLU A 19 -4.66 -14.36 -2.80
CA GLU A 19 -4.25 -15.70 -3.24
C GLU A 19 -5.15 -16.80 -2.67
N ASN A 20 -5.45 -16.72 -1.36
CA ASN A 20 -6.30 -17.70 -0.70
C ASN A 20 -7.75 -17.65 -1.21
N THR A 21 -8.27 -16.46 -1.50
CA THR A 21 -9.67 -16.27 -1.94
C THR A 21 -9.87 -16.66 -3.40
N GLN A 22 -8.88 -16.39 -4.25
CA GLN A 22 -8.98 -16.58 -5.69
C GLN A 22 -8.25 -17.84 -6.18
N HIS A 23 -7.66 -18.62 -5.26
CA HIS A 23 -6.93 -19.86 -5.53
C HIS A 23 -5.85 -19.75 -6.62
N TYR A 24 -5.28 -18.55 -6.81
CA TYR A 24 -4.15 -18.33 -7.71
C TYR A 24 -2.95 -17.85 -6.91
N LYS A 25 -1.76 -18.14 -7.43
CA LYS A 25 -0.50 -17.69 -6.85
C LYS A 25 -0.04 -16.43 -7.56
N ILE A 26 0.17 -15.35 -6.81
CA ILE A 26 0.82 -14.15 -7.30
C ILE A 26 2.31 -14.48 -7.46
N ASN A 27 2.84 -14.23 -8.65
CA ASN A 27 4.27 -14.37 -8.91
C ASN A 27 5.07 -13.44 -7.95
N GLU A 28 6.17 -13.94 -7.40
CA GLU A 28 7.05 -13.19 -6.51
C GLU A 28 7.53 -11.86 -7.10
N ASN A 29 7.76 -11.81 -8.41
CA ASN A 29 8.11 -10.56 -9.10
C ASN A 29 6.98 -9.54 -9.01
N HIS A 30 5.73 -9.95 -9.26
CA HIS A 30 4.56 -9.07 -9.13
C HIS A 30 4.34 -8.64 -7.68
N ARG A 31 4.58 -9.52 -6.69
CA ARG A 31 4.50 -9.16 -5.27
C ARG A 31 5.45 -8.00 -4.95
N LYS A 32 6.69 -8.06 -5.45
CA LYS A 32 7.69 -7.00 -5.26
C LYS A 32 7.32 -5.70 -5.96
N GLU A 33 6.82 -5.78 -7.19
CA GLU A 33 6.37 -4.61 -7.95
C GLU A 33 5.22 -3.88 -7.25
N VAL A 34 4.22 -4.62 -6.76
CA VAL A 34 3.09 -4.04 -6.01
C VAL A 34 3.57 -3.40 -4.71
N LEU A 35 4.43 -4.06 -3.95
CA LEU A 35 4.98 -3.48 -2.70
C LEU A 35 5.76 -2.20 -2.95
N ALA A 36 6.60 -2.17 -4.00
CA ALA A 36 7.35 -0.98 -4.37
C ALA A 36 6.44 0.18 -4.80
N ALA A 37 5.37 -0.11 -5.55
CA ALA A 37 4.38 0.88 -5.94
C ALA A 37 3.67 1.49 -4.73
N VAL A 38 3.17 0.64 -3.81
CA VAL A 38 2.47 1.11 -2.59
C VAL A 38 3.39 1.97 -1.72
N LEU A 39 4.63 1.53 -1.49
CA LEU A 39 5.59 2.29 -0.68
C LEU A 39 6.00 3.62 -1.32
N LYS A 40 6.04 3.71 -2.66
CA LYS A 40 6.29 4.97 -3.35
C LYS A 40 5.11 5.94 -3.23
N GLU A 41 3.90 5.42 -3.31
CA GLU A 41 2.69 6.24 -3.26
C GLU A 41 2.33 6.70 -1.85
N ILE A 42 2.75 5.97 -0.81
CA ILE A 42 2.34 6.29 0.56
C ILE A 42 2.81 7.67 1.01
N ASP A 43 4.02 8.07 0.65
CA ASP A 43 4.56 9.38 1.02
C ASP A 43 3.74 10.49 0.36
N LEU A 44 3.28 10.29 -0.88
CA LEU A 44 2.39 11.22 -1.58
C LEU A 44 1.01 11.28 -0.93
N LEU A 45 0.47 10.14 -0.49
CA LEU A 45 -0.82 10.09 0.20
C LEU A 45 -0.76 10.79 1.55
N ILE A 46 0.32 10.59 2.32
CA ILE A 46 0.54 11.25 3.61
C ILE A 46 0.69 12.76 3.42
N GLN A 47 1.44 13.20 2.40
CA GLN A 47 1.57 14.62 2.09
C GLN A 47 0.22 15.25 1.73
N LYS A 48 -0.58 14.57 0.91
CA LYS A 48 -1.94 15.02 0.56
C LYS A 48 -2.87 15.08 1.77
N SER A 49 -2.83 14.09 2.65
CA SER A 49 -3.69 14.04 3.84
C SER A 49 -3.27 15.04 4.92
N SER A 50 -1.98 15.40 4.97
CA SER A 50 -1.42 16.34 5.95
C SER A 50 -1.47 17.79 5.48
N ALA A 51 -1.72 18.04 4.19
CA ALA A 51 -1.87 19.39 3.67
C ALA A 51 -3.10 20.05 4.31
N PRO A 52 -3.00 21.28 4.84
CA PRO A 52 -4.14 21.98 5.40
C PRO A 52 -5.21 22.11 4.33
N HIS A 53 -6.40 21.58 4.62
CA HIS A 53 -7.58 21.73 3.78
C HIS A 53 -7.75 23.24 3.54
N LYS A 54 -7.49 23.72 2.32
CA LYS A 54 -7.90 25.08 1.95
C LYS A 54 -9.41 25.04 1.85
N ASP A 55 -10.07 25.20 2.99
CA ASP A 55 -11.49 25.53 3.04
C ASP A 55 -11.67 26.78 2.19
N LYS A 56 -12.24 26.58 1.00
CA LYS A 56 -12.68 27.68 0.14
C LYS A 56 -13.83 28.35 0.88
N LYS A 57 -13.50 29.40 1.62
CA LYS A 57 -14.45 30.36 2.17
C LYS A 57 -14.99 31.25 1.06
#